data_AF-A0A974PD52-F1
#
_entry.id   AF-A0A974PD52-F1
#
_cell.length_a   1.000
_cell.length_b   1.000
_cell.length_c   1.000
_cell.angle_alpha   90.00
_cell.angle_beta   90.00
_cell.angle_gamma   90.00
#
_symmetry.space_group_name_H-M   'P 1'
#
loop_
_entity.id
_entity.type
_entity.pdbx_description
1 polymer ?
#
loop_
_entity_poly.entity_id
_entity_poly.type
_entity_poly.pdbx_seq_one_letter_code
_entity_poly.pdbx_strand_id
1 'polypeptide(L)'
;MADASAKIPYSLNSKKVAEATTFWLHKRGVTLEEIAELVMLLQKKYYPNLTMEECVHNVEMVLSKREVQNAVLTGIQLDVLAEEGKLLSPLQDMIENDESLYGVDEILAFSIVNVYGSIGFTNYGYVDKLKPGVLERLNDKTTGQIHTYLDDIVGAVAAAASSRIAHRKQAEREQELGQPHAPEDLEAASRKAATDKLQHE
;
A
#
# COMPACT_ATOMS: atom_id res chain seq x y z
N MET A 1 -3.39 -52.57 -4.94
CA MET A 1 -3.85 -51.38 -5.69
C MET A 1 -3.48 -50.17 -4.85
N ALA A 2 -2.40 -49.46 -5.20
CA ALA A 2 -1.95 -48.27 -4.49
C ALA A 2 -2.67 -47.06 -5.09
N ASP A 3 -3.46 -46.39 -4.26
CA ASP A 3 -4.12 -45.12 -4.55
C ASP A 3 -3.06 -44.02 -4.69
N ALA A 4 -2.75 -43.64 -5.93
CA ALA A 4 -1.73 -42.66 -6.25
C ALA A 4 -2.35 -41.48 -7.01
N SER A 5 -3.18 -40.71 -6.30
CA SER A 5 -3.56 -39.35 -6.67
C SER A 5 -3.51 -38.45 -5.44
N ALA A 6 -2.35 -38.40 -4.77
CA ALA A 6 -2.11 -37.37 -3.78
C ALA A 6 -2.05 -36.02 -4.51
N LYS A 7 -3.18 -35.28 -4.55
CA LYS A 7 -3.22 -33.92 -5.08
C LYS A 7 -2.19 -33.09 -4.32
N ILE A 8 -1.21 -32.54 -5.03
CA ILE A 8 -0.23 -31.61 -4.47
C ILE A 8 -1.03 -30.46 -3.80
N PRO A 9 -0.72 -30.08 -2.54
CA PRO A 9 -1.38 -28.96 -1.89
C PRO A 9 -1.20 -27.69 -2.72
N TYR A 10 -2.29 -26.96 -2.94
CA TYR A 10 -2.23 -25.67 -3.64
C TYR A 10 -1.31 -24.70 -2.89
N SER A 11 -0.41 -24.05 -3.62
CA SER A 11 0.47 -23.01 -3.11
C SER A 11 0.68 -21.94 -4.17
N LEU A 12 0.35 -20.70 -3.81
CA LEU A 12 0.62 -19.53 -4.65
C LEU A 12 1.93 -18.87 -4.19
N ASN A 13 2.92 -18.86 -5.08
CA ASN A 13 4.22 -18.27 -4.78
C ASN A 13 4.11 -16.76 -4.46
N SER A 14 4.67 -16.33 -3.32
CA SER A 14 4.63 -14.94 -2.88
C SER A 14 5.32 -13.96 -3.82
N LYS A 15 6.42 -14.37 -4.45
CA LYS A 15 7.14 -13.55 -5.43
C LYS A 15 6.26 -13.24 -6.63
N LYS A 16 5.51 -14.24 -7.13
CA LYS A 16 4.57 -14.06 -8.23
C LYS A 16 3.48 -13.02 -7.91
N VAL A 17 3.02 -12.98 -6.67
CA VAL A 17 2.01 -11.99 -6.24
C VAL A 17 2.61 -10.59 -6.16
N ALA A 18 3.79 -10.44 -5.54
CA ALA A 18 4.49 -9.16 -5.49
C ALA A 18 4.81 -8.61 -6.90
N GLU A 19 5.33 -9.45 -7.80
CA GLU A 19 5.61 -9.09 -9.20
C GLU A 19 4.33 -8.65 -9.93
N ALA A 20 3.22 -9.36 -9.72
CA ALA A 20 1.93 -8.98 -10.32
C ALA A 20 1.42 -7.64 -9.77
N THR A 21 1.55 -7.39 -8.46
CA THR A 21 1.17 -6.11 -7.84
C THR A 21 1.94 -4.95 -8.46
N THR A 22 3.27 -5.04 -8.53
CA THR A 22 4.11 -4.00 -9.15
C THR A 22 3.78 -3.82 -10.63
N PHE A 23 3.61 -4.92 -11.37
CA PHE A 23 3.25 -4.87 -12.79
C PHE A 23 1.92 -4.14 -13.00
N TRP A 24 0.89 -4.44 -12.22
CA TRP A 24 -0.43 -3.86 -12.40
C TRP A 24 -0.48 -2.38 -12.01
N LEU A 25 0.18 -1.96 -10.92
CA LEU A 25 0.31 -0.53 -10.60
C LEU A 25 0.95 0.24 -11.76
N HIS A 26 2.08 -0.25 -12.27
CA HIS A 26 2.77 0.38 -13.40
C HIS A 26 1.92 0.36 -14.67
N LYS A 27 1.25 -0.76 -14.97
CA LYS A 27 0.36 -0.89 -16.15
C LYS A 27 -0.82 0.09 -16.08
N ARG A 28 -1.29 0.41 -14.87
CA ARG A 28 -2.33 1.41 -14.61
C ARG A 28 -1.79 2.84 -14.53
N GLY A 29 -0.49 3.05 -14.79
CA GLY A 29 0.12 4.37 -14.88
C GLY A 29 0.48 4.99 -13.54
N VAL A 30 0.76 4.17 -12.52
CA VAL A 30 1.21 4.64 -11.20
C VAL A 30 2.63 4.15 -10.94
N THR A 31 3.55 5.06 -10.64
CA THR A 31 4.91 4.72 -10.20
C THR A 31 5.06 4.80 -8.69
N LEU A 32 6.10 4.16 -8.15
CA LEU A 32 6.38 4.21 -6.70
C LEU A 32 6.79 5.62 -6.26
N GLU A 33 7.50 6.34 -7.13
CA GLU A 33 7.93 7.71 -6.91
C GLU A 33 6.73 8.65 -6.74
N GLU A 34 5.69 8.50 -7.56
CA GLU A 34 4.47 9.30 -7.45
C GLU A 34 3.71 9.04 -6.13
N ILE A 35 3.66 7.79 -5.67
CA ILE A 35 3.11 7.49 -4.34
C ILE A 35 4.00 8.13 -3.25
N ALA A 36 5.32 8.08 -3.42
CA ALA A 36 6.26 8.65 -2.48
C ALA A 36 6.16 10.19 -2.42
N GLU A 37 5.81 10.88 -3.50
CA GLU A 37 5.53 12.32 -3.50
C GLU A 37 4.36 12.67 -2.58
N LEU A 38 3.33 11.82 -2.52
CA LEU A 38 2.22 11.95 -1.56
C LEU A 38 2.73 11.79 -0.12
N VAL A 39 3.61 10.81 0.12
CA VAL A 39 4.25 10.61 1.44
C VAL A 39 5.07 11.84 1.84
N MET A 40 5.84 12.39 0.89
CA MET A 40 6.63 13.62 1.11
C MET A 40 5.70 14.78 1.48
N LEU A 41 4.60 14.98 0.74
CA LEU A 41 3.60 16.01 1.03
C LEU A 41 3.04 15.86 2.46
N LEU A 42 2.72 14.64 2.87
CA LEU A 42 2.15 14.33 4.19
C LEU A 42 3.15 14.55 5.33
N GLN A 43 4.43 14.24 5.13
CA GLN A 43 5.41 14.12 6.22
C GLN A 43 6.43 15.27 6.29
N LYS A 44 6.66 16.03 5.22
CA LYS A 44 7.74 17.05 5.16
C LYS A 44 7.64 18.13 6.23
N LYS A 45 6.43 18.51 6.65
CA LYS A 45 6.22 19.51 7.71
C LYS A 45 6.68 19.01 9.09
N TYR A 46 6.61 17.70 9.33
CA TYR A 46 7.03 17.08 10.58
C TYR A 46 8.51 16.70 10.56
N TYR A 47 9.01 16.29 9.40
CA TYR A 47 10.39 15.83 9.20
C TYR A 47 11.05 16.62 8.06
N PRO A 48 11.63 17.81 8.34
CA PRO A 48 12.22 18.67 7.30
C PRO A 48 13.36 18.01 6.52
N ASN A 49 14.09 17.07 7.15
CA ASN A 49 15.20 16.34 6.54
C ASN A 49 14.76 15.06 5.81
N LEU A 50 13.46 14.76 5.76
CA LEU A 50 12.92 13.60 5.04
C LEU A 50 13.34 13.66 3.57
N THR A 51 13.93 12.58 3.07
CA THR A 51 14.39 12.45 1.68
C THR A 51 13.40 11.66 0.83
N MET A 52 13.56 11.76 -0.48
CA MET A 52 12.68 11.08 -1.42
C MET A 52 12.90 9.57 -1.40
N GLU A 53 14.16 9.15 -1.23
CA GLU A 53 14.58 7.76 -1.10
C GLU A 53 13.97 7.11 0.15
N GLU A 54 13.93 7.84 1.27
CA GLU A 54 13.25 7.35 2.49
C GLU A 54 11.76 7.11 2.24
N CYS A 55 11.06 8.01 1.54
CA CYS A 55 9.66 7.84 1.20
C CYS A 55 9.42 6.64 0.28
N VAL A 56 10.20 6.51 -0.81
CA VAL A 56 10.11 5.38 -1.75
C VAL A 56 10.32 4.06 -1.02
N HIS A 57 11.34 3.99 -0.16
CA HIS A 57 11.60 2.80 0.63
C HIS A 57 10.39 2.43 1.52
N ASN A 58 9.73 3.41 2.13
CA ASN A 58 8.54 3.14 2.94
C ASN A 58 7.35 2.67 2.10
N VAL A 59 7.17 3.20 0.89
CA VAL A 59 6.16 2.71 -0.07
C VAL A 59 6.44 1.25 -0.45
N GLU A 60 7.69 0.90 -0.75
CA GLU A 60 8.09 -0.49 -1.03
C GLU A 60 7.77 -1.42 0.16
N MET A 61 8.06 -0.98 1.39
CA MET A 61 7.78 -1.76 2.59
C MET A 61 6.28 -1.97 2.82
N VAL A 62 5.43 -1.02 2.45
CA VAL A 62 3.97 -1.20 2.46
C VAL A 62 3.54 -2.20 1.39
N LEU A 63 3.99 -2.03 0.15
CA LEU A 63 3.68 -2.92 -0.97
C LEU A 63 4.25 -4.34 -0.81
N SER A 64 5.23 -4.55 0.07
CA SER A 64 5.76 -5.86 0.41
C SER A 64 4.77 -6.74 1.21
N LYS A 65 3.76 -6.12 1.83
CA LYS A 65 2.82 -6.80 2.72
C LYS A 65 1.74 -7.52 1.91
N ARG A 66 1.46 -8.77 2.28
CA ARG A 66 0.49 -9.62 1.57
C ARG A 66 -0.92 -9.02 1.54
N GLU A 67 -1.39 -8.48 2.65
CA GLU A 67 -2.73 -7.87 2.72
C GLU A 67 -2.85 -6.69 1.77
N VAL A 68 -1.81 -5.86 1.67
CA VAL A 68 -1.75 -4.74 0.71
C VAL A 68 -1.76 -5.25 -0.73
N GLN A 69 -0.96 -6.27 -1.04
CA GLN A 69 -0.92 -6.86 -2.39
C GLN A 69 -2.28 -7.42 -2.81
N ASN A 70 -2.99 -8.07 -1.88
CA ASN A 70 -4.33 -8.58 -2.13
C ASN A 70 -5.32 -7.43 -2.42
N ALA A 71 -5.27 -6.35 -1.63
CA ALA A 71 -6.11 -5.17 -1.85
C ALA A 71 -5.83 -4.51 -3.21
N VAL A 72 -4.55 -4.27 -3.54
CA VAL A 72 -4.14 -3.68 -4.82
C VAL A 72 -4.64 -4.50 -6.01
N LEU A 73 -4.40 -5.83 -5.99
CA LEU A 73 -4.82 -6.69 -7.09
C LEU A 73 -6.34 -6.79 -7.20
N THR A 74 -7.06 -6.79 -6.08
CA THR A 74 -8.53 -6.88 -6.08
C THR A 74 -9.16 -5.60 -6.61
N GLY A 75 -8.73 -4.44 -6.13
CA GLY A 75 -9.26 -3.14 -6.57
C GLY A 75 -8.98 -2.87 -8.05
N ILE A 76 -7.73 -3.05 -8.49
CA ILE A 76 -7.38 -2.90 -9.92
C ILE A 76 -8.20 -3.86 -10.79
N GLN A 77 -8.46 -5.08 -10.34
CA GLN A 77 -9.27 -6.02 -11.12
C GLN A 77 -10.73 -5.56 -11.25
N LEU A 78 -11.31 -4.95 -10.22
CA LEU A 78 -12.67 -4.39 -10.28
C LEU A 78 -12.74 -3.18 -11.21
N ASP A 79 -11.75 -2.29 -11.14
CA ASP A 79 -11.58 -1.18 -12.07
C ASP A 79 -11.50 -1.66 -13.53
N VAL A 80 -10.67 -2.67 -13.82
CA VAL A 80 -10.55 -3.26 -15.15
C VAL A 80 -11.87 -3.88 -15.61
N LEU A 81 -12.58 -4.60 -14.74
CA LEU A 81 -13.85 -5.24 -15.13
C LEU A 81 -14.95 -4.22 -15.38
N ALA A 82 -14.99 -3.12 -14.62
CA ALA A 82 -15.87 -2.00 -14.90
C ALA A 82 -15.52 -1.38 -16.26
N GLU A 83 -14.24 -1.18 -16.56
CA GLU A 83 -13.78 -0.57 -17.82
C GLU A 83 -14.15 -1.44 -19.03
N GLU A 84 -14.13 -2.75 -18.85
CA GLU A 84 -14.52 -3.74 -19.86
C GLU A 84 -16.05 -3.97 -19.94
N GLY A 85 -16.86 -3.35 -19.09
CA GLY A 85 -18.31 -3.54 -19.05
C GLY A 85 -18.74 -4.95 -18.62
N LYS A 86 -17.93 -5.63 -17.80
CA LYS A 86 -18.11 -7.05 -17.43
C LYS A 86 -18.74 -7.25 -16.06
N LEU A 87 -19.07 -6.19 -15.35
CA LEU A 87 -19.77 -6.28 -14.06
C LEU A 87 -21.28 -6.41 -14.28
N LEU A 88 -21.97 -6.99 -13.30
CA LEU A 88 -23.43 -6.99 -13.28
C LEU A 88 -23.97 -5.59 -12.97
N SER A 89 -25.15 -5.23 -13.48
CA SER A 89 -25.87 -4.02 -13.03
C SER A 89 -26.63 -4.32 -11.72
N PRO A 90 -26.71 -3.38 -10.75
CA PRO A 90 -26.26 -1.98 -10.82
C PRO A 90 -24.80 -1.73 -10.43
N LEU A 91 -24.02 -2.78 -10.13
CA LEU A 91 -22.63 -2.64 -9.70
C LEU A 91 -21.72 -2.04 -10.79
N GLN A 92 -21.96 -2.38 -12.06
CA GLN A 92 -21.31 -1.78 -13.22
C GLN A 92 -21.41 -0.25 -13.17
N ASP A 93 -22.65 0.26 -13.04
CA ASP A 93 -22.90 1.70 -13.03
C ASP A 93 -22.27 2.38 -11.81
N MET A 94 -22.32 1.72 -10.64
CA MET A 94 -21.73 2.24 -9.40
C MET A 94 -20.21 2.43 -9.52
N ILE A 95 -19.49 1.40 -9.98
CA ILE A 95 -18.04 1.47 -10.08
C ILE A 95 -17.63 2.36 -11.24
N GLU A 96 -18.26 2.25 -12.41
CA GLU A 96 -17.89 3.04 -13.60
C GLU A 96 -18.05 4.54 -13.41
N ASN A 97 -19.07 4.96 -12.67
CA ASN A 97 -19.32 6.37 -12.42
C ASN A 97 -18.63 6.87 -11.15
N ASP A 98 -18.01 6.00 -10.36
CA ASP A 98 -17.47 6.33 -9.03
C ASP A 98 -18.58 7.02 -8.22
N GLU A 99 -19.64 6.23 -7.95
CA GLU A 99 -20.86 6.68 -7.30
C GLU A 99 -20.59 7.09 -5.86
N SER A 100 -20.94 8.32 -5.50
CA SER A 100 -20.68 8.93 -4.20
C SER A 100 -21.20 8.19 -2.95
N LEU A 101 -22.15 7.27 -3.12
CA LEU A 101 -22.70 6.43 -2.04
C LEU A 101 -22.19 4.98 -2.08
N TYR A 102 -21.39 4.64 -3.10
CA TYR A 102 -20.62 3.42 -3.12
C TYR A 102 -19.36 3.65 -2.29
N GLY A 103 -19.15 2.82 -1.27
CA GLY A 103 -18.09 3.05 -0.28
C GLY A 103 -17.16 1.85 -0.09
N VAL A 104 -17.10 0.93 -1.06
CA VAL A 104 -16.44 -0.38 -0.89
C VAL A 104 -14.94 -0.29 -1.22
N ASP A 105 -14.61 0.58 -2.15
CA ASP A 105 -13.30 1.14 -2.46
C ASP A 105 -12.60 1.69 -1.21
N GLU A 106 -13.24 2.54 -0.41
CA GLU A 106 -12.63 3.08 0.82
C GLU A 106 -12.50 1.99 1.89
N ILE A 107 -13.43 1.02 1.96
CA ILE A 107 -13.29 -0.13 2.87
C ILE A 107 -12.06 -0.97 2.50
N LEU A 108 -11.78 -1.14 1.20
CA LEU A 108 -10.59 -1.83 0.74
C LEU A 108 -9.33 -1.01 1.04
N ALA A 109 -9.36 0.31 0.84
CA ALA A 109 -8.30 1.23 1.22
C ALA A 109 -8.01 1.17 2.73
N PHE A 110 -9.03 1.12 3.59
CA PHE A 110 -8.82 0.96 5.03
C PHE A 110 -8.10 -0.34 5.39
N SER A 111 -8.26 -1.42 4.62
CA SER A 111 -7.48 -2.65 4.85
C SER A 111 -5.98 -2.41 4.70
N ILE A 112 -5.56 -1.53 3.79
CA ILE A 112 -4.15 -1.13 3.59
C ILE A 112 -3.69 -0.25 4.74
N VAL A 113 -4.47 0.77 5.10
CA VAL A 113 -4.13 1.71 6.18
C VAL A 113 -3.95 0.98 7.51
N ASN A 114 -4.83 0.03 7.81
CA ASN A 114 -4.80 -0.75 9.06
C ASN A 114 -3.51 -1.54 9.27
N VAL A 115 -2.79 -1.92 8.20
CA VAL A 115 -1.49 -2.62 8.31
C VAL A 115 -0.48 -1.82 9.11
N TYR A 116 -0.58 -0.48 9.08
CA TYR A 116 0.29 0.44 9.86
C TYR A 116 -0.49 1.30 10.85
N GLY A 117 -1.68 0.85 11.25
CA GLY A 117 -2.44 1.39 12.37
C GLY A 117 -3.19 2.71 12.09
N SER A 118 -3.93 3.16 13.10
CA SER A 118 -4.94 4.21 12.99
C SER A 118 -4.40 5.61 12.70
N ILE A 119 -3.10 5.85 12.88
CA ILE A 119 -2.47 7.14 12.56
C ILE A 119 -2.60 7.42 11.05
N GLY A 120 -2.60 6.38 10.22
CA GLY A 120 -2.79 6.51 8.79
C GLY A 120 -4.19 6.98 8.38
N PHE A 121 -5.23 6.84 9.22
CA PHE A 121 -6.61 7.18 8.82
C PHE A 121 -6.79 8.65 8.48
N THR A 122 -6.20 9.54 9.29
CA THR A 122 -6.31 10.99 9.05
C THR A 122 -5.52 11.41 7.82
N ASN A 123 -4.35 10.80 7.59
CA ASN A 123 -3.56 11.02 6.38
C ASN A 123 -4.32 10.57 5.13
N TYR A 124 -4.92 9.37 5.16
CA TYR A 124 -5.70 8.83 4.06
C TYR A 124 -6.88 9.74 3.71
N GLY A 125 -7.78 10.04 4.66
CA GLY A 125 -8.92 10.91 4.41
C GLY A 125 -8.52 12.33 4.00
N TYR A 126 -7.32 12.79 4.36
CA TYR A 126 -6.80 14.08 3.91
C TYR A 126 -6.37 14.05 2.44
N VAL A 127 -5.61 13.04 2.00
CA VAL A 127 -5.16 12.94 0.60
C VAL A 127 -6.29 12.55 -0.34
N ASP A 128 -7.21 11.70 0.09
CA ASP A 128 -8.41 11.35 -0.67
C ASP A 128 -9.27 12.60 -0.94
N LYS A 129 -9.48 13.44 0.08
CA LYS A 129 -10.20 14.70 -0.13
C LYS A 129 -9.48 15.70 -1.02
N LEU A 130 -8.15 15.78 -0.90
CA LEU A 130 -7.34 16.79 -1.60
C LEU A 130 -7.03 16.37 -3.06
N LYS A 131 -6.89 15.07 -3.30
CA LYS A 131 -6.44 14.42 -4.54
C LYS A 131 -5.23 15.10 -5.20
N PRO A 132 -4.07 15.29 -4.52
CA PRO A 132 -2.90 15.91 -5.14
C PRO A 132 -2.13 14.93 -6.06
N GLY A 133 -1.39 15.48 -7.02
CA GLY A 133 -0.41 14.72 -7.81
C GLY A 133 -1.05 13.59 -8.61
N VAL A 134 -0.56 12.35 -8.42
CA VAL A 134 -1.11 11.18 -9.11
C VAL A 134 -2.61 10.96 -8.85
N LEU A 135 -3.11 11.33 -7.66
CA LEU A 135 -4.55 11.21 -7.35
C LEU A 135 -5.41 12.15 -8.20
N GLU A 136 -4.91 13.33 -8.55
CA GLU A 136 -5.61 14.25 -9.46
C GLU A 136 -5.78 13.61 -10.84
N ARG A 137 -4.71 12.97 -11.34
CA ARG A 137 -4.71 12.27 -12.62
C ARG A 137 -5.62 11.05 -12.62
N LEU A 138 -5.61 10.26 -11.54
CA LEU A 138 -6.46 9.07 -11.43
C LEU A 138 -7.95 9.44 -11.33
N ASN A 139 -8.27 10.59 -10.75
CA ASN A 139 -9.63 11.10 -10.67
C ASN A 139 -10.15 11.75 -11.97
N ASP A 140 -9.32 11.84 -13.03
CA ASP A 140 -9.72 12.38 -14.33
C ASP A 140 -10.53 11.36 -15.15
N LYS A 141 -11.85 11.58 -15.18
CA LYS A 141 -12.82 10.73 -15.90
C LYS A 141 -12.81 10.95 -17.43
N THR A 142 -11.99 11.85 -17.97
CA THR A 142 -11.96 12.14 -19.42
C THR A 142 -11.12 11.16 -20.24
N THR A 143 -10.26 10.38 -19.58
CA THR A 143 -9.35 9.43 -20.23
C THR A 143 -10.06 8.16 -20.73
N GLY A 144 -11.28 7.89 -20.22
CA GLY A 144 -11.99 6.63 -20.42
C GLY A 144 -11.48 5.48 -19.55
N GLN A 145 -10.46 5.72 -18.72
CA GLN A 145 -10.01 4.75 -17.72
C GLN A 145 -10.82 4.90 -16.43
N ILE A 146 -11.12 3.78 -15.77
CA ILE A 146 -11.87 3.77 -14.51
C ILE A 146 -10.94 3.45 -13.36
N HIS A 147 -10.77 4.38 -12.40
CA HIS A 147 -9.82 4.26 -11.30
C HIS A 147 -10.48 4.36 -9.92
N THR A 148 -11.75 3.98 -9.81
CA THR A 148 -12.59 4.07 -8.60
C THR A 148 -11.94 3.40 -7.39
N TYR A 149 -11.28 2.26 -7.57
CA TYR A 149 -10.51 1.64 -6.49
C TYR A 149 -9.07 2.15 -6.43
N LEU A 150 -8.45 2.42 -7.58
CA LEU A 150 -7.01 2.65 -7.66
C LEU A 150 -6.57 3.96 -6.98
N ASP A 151 -7.33 5.04 -7.10
CA ASP A 151 -6.97 6.32 -6.45
C ASP A 151 -6.98 6.18 -4.91
N ASP A 152 -8.00 5.53 -4.37
CA ASP A 152 -8.14 5.18 -2.96
C ASP A 152 -7.00 4.30 -2.46
N ILE A 153 -6.65 3.27 -3.23
CA ILE A 153 -5.53 2.37 -2.91
C ILE A 153 -4.21 3.14 -2.89
N VAL A 154 -3.98 4.03 -3.85
CA VAL A 154 -2.76 4.86 -3.91
C VAL A 154 -2.68 5.80 -2.70
N GLY A 155 -3.78 6.47 -2.36
CA GLY A 155 -3.87 7.30 -1.16
C GLY A 155 -3.62 6.51 0.13
N ALA A 156 -4.17 5.31 0.23
CA ALA A 156 -4.01 4.43 1.37
C ALA A 156 -2.57 3.91 1.54
N VAL A 157 -1.89 3.56 0.44
CA VAL A 157 -0.47 3.16 0.49
C VAL A 157 0.40 4.33 0.95
N ALA A 158 0.15 5.55 0.46
CA ALA A 158 0.88 6.74 0.90
C ALA A 158 0.62 7.05 2.40
N ALA A 159 -0.62 6.90 2.87
CA ALA A 159 -0.98 7.09 4.26
C ALA A 159 -0.36 6.05 5.19
N ALA A 160 -0.33 4.78 4.77
CA ALA A 160 0.32 3.68 5.49
C ALA A 160 1.85 3.89 5.57
N ALA A 161 2.48 4.29 4.46
CA ALA A 161 3.91 4.60 4.42
C ALA A 161 4.25 5.79 5.33
N SER A 162 3.39 6.81 5.35
CA SER A 162 3.50 7.96 6.26
C SER A 162 3.41 7.55 7.73
N SER A 163 2.48 6.64 8.08
CA SER A 163 2.37 6.08 9.43
C SER A 163 3.65 5.33 9.83
N ARG A 164 4.19 4.51 8.93
CA ARG A 164 5.45 3.79 9.15
C ARG A 164 6.63 4.74 9.41
N ILE A 165 6.73 5.83 8.65
CA ILE A 165 7.77 6.86 8.86
C ILE A 165 7.65 7.48 10.25
N ALA A 166 6.43 7.85 10.66
CA ALA A 166 6.21 8.50 11.95
C ALA A 166 6.64 7.62 13.13
N HIS A 167 6.29 6.33 13.07
CA HIS A 167 6.75 5.31 14.02
C HIS A 167 8.29 5.23 14.06
N ARG A 168 8.94 5.05 12.90
CA ARG A 168 10.40 4.96 12.80
C ARG A 168 11.14 6.20 13.30
N LYS A 169 10.63 7.40 13.02
CA LYS A 169 11.26 8.65 13.46
C LYS A 169 11.20 8.81 14.99
N GLN A 170 10.17 8.29 15.63
CA GLN A 170 10.12 8.22 17.10
C GLN A 170 11.16 7.23 17.63
N ALA A 171 11.29 6.05 17.02
CA ALA A 171 12.31 5.06 17.36
C ALA A 171 13.74 5.60 17.23
N GLU A 172 14.04 6.31 16.14
CA GLU A 172 15.33 6.97 15.90
C GLU A 172 15.65 7.99 17.01
N ARG A 173 14.67 8.84 17.38
CA ARG A 173 14.83 9.81 18.46
C ARG A 173 15.07 9.15 19.83
N GLU A 174 14.40 8.05 20.14
CA GLU A 174 14.62 7.30 21.38
C GLU A 174 16.06 6.77 21.48
N GLN A 175 16.60 6.27 20.36
CA GLN A 175 17.98 5.80 20.28
C GLN A 175 18.99 6.95 20.45
N GLU A 176 18.76 8.10 19.81
CA GLU A 176 19.59 9.29 19.97
C GLU A 176 19.61 9.79 21.42
N LEU A 177 18.50 9.64 22.14
CA LEU A 177 18.36 10.00 23.55
C LEU A 177 18.84 8.91 24.52
N GLY A 178 19.33 7.77 24.02
CA GLY A 178 19.79 6.64 24.82
C GLY A 178 18.68 5.95 25.62
N GLN A 179 17.42 6.07 25.19
CA GLN A 179 16.28 5.45 25.85
C GLN A 179 16.15 3.96 25.47
N PRO A 180 15.61 3.11 26.37
CA PRO A 180 15.28 1.74 26.03
C PRO A 180 14.26 1.70 24.89
N HIS A 181 14.55 0.94 23.82
CA HIS A 181 13.70 0.87 22.64
C HIS A 181 13.42 -0.59 22.23
N ALA A 182 12.18 -0.89 21.88
CA ALA A 182 11.75 -2.19 21.37
C ALA A 182 11.85 -2.22 19.83
N PRO A 183 12.44 -3.25 19.20
CA PRO A 183 12.60 -3.28 17.76
C PRO A 183 11.25 -3.24 17.01
N GLU A 184 11.11 -2.32 16.06
CA GLU A 184 9.88 -2.11 15.28
C GLU A 184 9.59 -3.19 14.24
N ASP A 185 10.61 -3.64 13.51
CA ASP A 185 10.47 -4.62 12.44
C ASP A 185 11.12 -5.95 12.87
N LEU A 186 10.36 -7.04 12.84
CA LEU A 186 10.84 -8.39 13.12
C LEU A 186 12.06 -8.77 12.26
N GLU A 187 12.18 -8.23 11.05
CA GLU A 187 13.36 -8.41 10.20
C GLU A 187 14.61 -7.68 10.71
N ALA A 188 14.46 -6.48 11.26
CA ALA A 188 15.57 -5.76 11.88
C ALA A 188 15.98 -6.44 13.18
N ALA A 189 15.00 -6.89 13.96
CA ALA A 189 15.22 -7.71 15.16
C ALA A 189 15.93 -9.03 14.83
N SER A 190 15.50 -9.72 13.77
CA SER A 190 16.07 -11.00 13.33
C SER A 190 17.48 -10.83 12.75
N ARG A 191 17.73 -9.77 11.98
CA ARG A 191 19.08 -9.41 11.52
C ARG A 191 19.99 -9.14 12.70
N LYS A 192 19.57 -8.29 13.64
CA LYS A 192 20.36 -7.96 14.84
C LYS A 192 20.66 -9.21 15.68
N ALA A 193 19.67 -10.07 15.90
CA ALA A 193 19.85 -11.33 16.62
C ALA A 193 20.81 -12.31 15.89
N ALA A 194 20.84 -12.29 14.55
CA ALA A 194 21.80 -13.07 13.78
C ALA A 194 23.22 -12.51 13.89
N THR A 195 23.39 -11.18 13.88
CA THR A 195 24.70 -10.53 14.07
C THR A 195 25.23 -10.73 15.49
N ASP A 196 24.39 -10.61 16.51
CA ASP A 196 24.77 -10.77 17.92
C ASP A 196 25.21 -12.22 18.22
N LYS A 197 24.61 -13.22 17.55
CA LYS A 197 25.07 -14.62 17.65
C LYS A 197 26.44 -14.86 17.02
N LEU A 198 26.75 -14.19 15.90
CA LEU A 198 28.04 -14.30 15.20
C LEU A 198 29.19 -13.61 15.94
N GLN A 199 28.90 -12.71 16.89
CA GLN A 199 29.92 -12.04 17.71
C GLN A 199 30.22 -12.77 19.04
N HIS A 200 29.46 -13.82 19.35
CA HIS A 200 29.60 -14.63 20.57
C HIS A 200 30.04 -16.08 20.31
N GLU A 201 30.43 -16.41 19.08
CA GLU A 201 31.16 -17.63 18.68
C GLU A 201 32.63 -17.30 18.37
#